data_AF-A0A5M8PCF7-F1
#
_entry.id   AF-A0A5M8PCF7-F1
#
_cell.length_a   1.000
_cell.length_b   1.000
_cell.length_c   1.000
_cell.angle_alpha   90.00
_cell.angle_beta   90.00
_cell.angle_gamma   90.00
#
_symmetry.space_group_name_H-M   'P 1'
#
loop_
_entity.id
_entity.type
_entity.pdbx_description
1 polymer ?
#
loop_
_entity_poly.entity_id
_entity_poly.type
_entity_poly.pdbx_seq_one_letter_code
_entity_poly.pdbx_strand_id
1 'polypeptide(L)'
;MASNRIVDKVVLATIQKASQQFVLEAATETQTFKRTEANVNAAKSRIISIVQNSDKVLPGNTTKAVVREFEHGVDNHIDVVCLDKDGKYIKTEHIVPKK
;
A
#
# COMPACT_ATOMS: atom_id res chain seq x y z
N MET A 1 -2.00 17.72 -11.36
CA MET A 1 -2.76 16.96 -10.36
C MET A 1 -1.98 16.99 -9.06
N ALA A 2 -2.51 17.60 -8.01
CA ALA A 2 -1.85 17.58 -6.70
C ALA A 2 -1.78 16.12 -6.24
N SER A 3 -0.57 15.60 -6.10
CA SER A 3 -0.33 14.27 -5.54
C SER A 3 -0.87 14.26 -4.11
N ASN A 4 -1.90 13.45 -3.82
CA ASN A 4 -2.42 13.31 -2.46
C ASN A 4 -1.29 12.77 -1.56
N ARG A 5 -0.63 13.68 -0.86
CA ARG A 5 0.60 13.40 -0.13
C ARG A 5 0.26 12.63 1.14
N ILE A 6 0.99 11.54 1.38
CA ILE A 6 0.95 10.79 2.65
C ILE A 6 1.60 11.66 3.73
N VAL A 7 0.85 11.92 4.79
CA VAL A 7 1.26 12.71 5.96
C VAL A 7 1.69 11.77 7.07
N ASP A 8 0.87 10.76 7.35
CA ASP A 8 1.12 9.78 8.40
C ASP A 8 0.74 8.36 7.94
N LYS A 9 1.38 7.35 8.54
CA LYS A 9 1.24 5.95 8.15
C LYS A 9 1.61 5.00 9.29
N VAL A 10 1.06 3.80 9.21
CA VAL A 10 1.34 2.69 10.13
C VAL A 10 1.92 1.49 9.39
N VAL A 11 2.86 0.80 10.02
CA VAL A 11 3.44 -0.44 9.48
C VAL A 11 2.45 -1.59 9.66
N LEU A 12 2.13 -2.28 8.56
CA LEU A 12 1.25 -3.44 8.58
C LEU A 12 2.04 -4.74 8.74
N ALA A 13 3.00 -4.98 7.86
CA ALA A 13 3.77 -6.22 7.82
C ALA A 13 5.03 -6.05 6.95
N THR A 14 5.95 -7.00 7.04
CA THR A 14 6.98 -7.19 6.02
C THR A 14 6.53 -8.31 5.08
N ILE A 15 6.56 -8.05 3.78
CA ILE A 15 6.08 -8.97 2.74
C ILE A 15 7.27 -9.47 1.93
N GLN A 16 7.30 -10.76 1.64
CA GLN A 16 8.22 -11.38 0.70
C GLN A 16 7.43 -11.91 -0.49
N LYS A 17 7.68 -11.38 -1.69
CA LYS A 17 6.96 -11.73 -2.92
C LYS A 17 7.89 -11.60 -4.12
N ALA A 18 7.84 -12.55 -5.06
CA ALA A 18 8.63 -12.53 -6.29
C ALA A 18 10.14 -12.26 -6.05
N SER A 19 10.72 -12.92 -5.04
CA SER A 19 12.12 -12.76 -4.60
C SER A 19 12.50 -11.37 -4.07
N GLN A 20 11.51 -10.49 -3.84
CA GLN A 20 11.68 -9.18 -3.24
C GLN A 20 11.07 -9.15 -1.83
N GLN A 21 11.77 -8.49 -0.91
CA GLN A 21 11.27 -8.21 0.44
C GLN A 21 11.04 -6.71 0.59
N PHE A 22 9.86 -6.31 1.08
CA PHE A 22 9.53 -4.91 1.32
C PHE A 22 8.62 -4.75 2.55
N VAL A 23 8.66 -3.57 3.16
CA VAL A 23 7.77 -3.20 4.27
C VAL A 23 6.48 -2.67 3.70
N LEU A 24 5.35 -3.26 4.10
CA LEU A 24 4.02 -2.80 3.76
C LEU A 24 3.50 -1.88 4.87
N GLU A 25 3.19 -0.65 4.49
CA GLU A 25 2.63 0.40 5.34
C GLU A 25 1.24 0.78 4.81
N ALA A 26 0.42 1.42 5.64
CA ALA A 26 -0.85 2.02 5.20
C ALA A 26 -0.96 3.44 5.73
N ALA A 27 -1.41 4.35 4.86
CA ALA A 27 -1.59 5.75 5.22
C ALA A 27 -2.73 5.89 6.24
N THR A 28 -2.44 6.49 7.39
CA THR A 28 -3.42 6.93 8.39
C THR A 28 -3.85 8.36 8.10
N GLU A 29 -3.00 9.16 7.49
CA GLU A 29 -3.30 10.54 7.12
C GLU A 29 -2.71 10.90 5.77
N THR A 30 -3.50 11.57 4.95
CA THR A 30 -3.07 12.22 3.72
C THR A 30 -3.55 13.66 3.73
N GLN A 31 -3.19 14.45 2.71
CA GLN A 31 -3.67 15.83 2.60
C GLN A 31 -5.20 15.95 2.49
N THR A 32 -5.88 14.89 2.05
CA THR A 32 -7.33 14.93 1.80
C THR A 32 -8.16 14.13 2.80
N PHE A 33 -7.57 13.21 3.54
CA PHE A 33 -8.30 12.39 4.51
C PHE A 33 -7.44 11.99 5.71
N LYS A 34 -8.14 11.66 6.80
CA LYS A 34 -7.57 11.04 8.00
C LYS A 34 -8.40 9.83 8.40
N ARG A 35 -7.74 8.75 8.80
CA ARG A 35 -8.34 7.51 9.31
C ARG A 35 -7.61 7.06 10.56
N THR A 36 -8.32 6.40 11.46
CA THR A 36 -7.71 5.92 12.70
C THR A 36 -6.84 4.70 12.43
N GLU A 37 -5.84 4.48 13.28
CA GLU A 37 -5.03 3.27 13.25
C GLU A 37 -5.89 2.01 13.44
N ALA A 38 -6.95 2.10 14.25
CA ALA A 38 -7.92 1.01 14.44
C ALA A 38 -8.60 0.61 13.12
N ASN A 39 -8.99 1.59 12.28
CA ASN A 39 -9.58 1.29 10.97
C ASN A 39 -8.57 0.62 10.03
N VAL A 40 -7.31 1.09 10.05
CA VAL A 40 -6.24 0.50 9.25
C VAL A 40 -5.93 -0.93 9.70
N ASN A 41 -5.87 -1.16 11.01
CA ASN A 41 -5.66 -2.48 11.59
C ASN A 41 -6.82 -3.44 11.30
N ALA A 42 -8.06 -2.96 11.28
CA ALA A 42 -9.22 -3.77 10.86
C ALA A 42 -9.11 -4.20 9.38
N ALA A 43 -8.53 -3.36 8.52
CA ALA A 43 -8.30 -3.66 7.10
C ALA A 43 -7.01 -4.45 6.83
N LYS A 44 -6.13 -4.62 7.82
CA LYS A 44 -4.78 -5.19 7.68
C LYS A 44 -4.77 -6.54 6.95
N SER A 45 -5.58 -7.50 7.41
CA SER A 45 -5.63 -8.84 6.83
C SER A 45 -6.07 -8.81 5.36
N ARG A 46 -7.05 -7.95 5.02
CA ARG A 46 -7.51 -7.76 3.65
C ARG A 46 -6.43 -7.14 2.77
N ILE A 47 -5.77 -6.08 3.24
CA ILE A 47 -4.70 -5.40 2.52
C ILE A 47 -3.54 -6.36 2.20
N ILE A 48 -3.07 -7.10 3.22
CA ILE A 48 -1.99 -8.08 3.05
C ILE A 48 -2.40 -9.14 2.02
N SER A 49 -3.63 -9.65 2.10
CA SER A 49 -4.15 -10.64 1.15
C SER A 49 -4.16 -10.11 -0.28
N ILE A 50 -4.61 -8.87 -0.53
CA ILE A 50 -4.63 -8.27 -1.87
C ILE A 50 -3.20 -8.15 -2.42
N VAL A 51 -2.25 -7.65 -1.62
CA VAL A 51 -0.85 -7.49 -2.06
C VAL A 51 -0.21 -8.85 -2.36
N GLN A 52 -0.42 -9.85 -1.50
CA GLN A 52 0.16 -11.18 -1.66
C GLN A 52 -0.42 -11.93 -2.85
N ASN A 53 -1.75 -11.90 -3.01
CA ASN A 53 -2.46 -12.69 -4.02
C ASN A 53 -2.52 -12.03 -5.39
N SER A 54 -2.20 -10.73 -5.52
CA SER A 54 -2.15 -10.09 -6.83
C SER A 54 -1.05 -10.66 -7.71
N ASP A 55 -1.27 -10.77 -9.03
CA ASP A 55 -0.19 -11.10 -9.98
C ASP A 55 0.74 -9.91 -10.27
N LYS A 56 0.41 -8.73 -9.74
CA LYS A 56 1.21 -7.52 -9.92
C LYS A 56 2.55 -7.64 -9.20
N VAL A 57 3.63 -7.44 -9.95
CA VAL A 57 5.00 -7.32 -9.44
C VAL A 57 5.31 -5.84 -9.22
N LEU A 58 5.79 -5.50 -8.03
CA LEU A 58 6.22 -4.13 -7.73
C LEU A 58 7.58 -3.84 -8.38
N PRO A 59 7.96 -2.57 -8.60
CA PRO A 59 9.31 -2.23 -9.05
C PRO A 59 10.36 -2.85 -8.13
N GLY A 60 11.39 -3.49 -8.69
CA GLY A 60 12.36 -4.29 -7.93
C GLY A 60 13.20 -3.50 -6.92
N ASN A 61 13.27 -2.17 -7.05
CA ASN A 61 13.92 -1.27 -6.08
C ASN A 61 12.97 -0.78 -4.96
N THR A 62 11.74 -1.28 -4.90
CA THR A 62 10.77 -0.93 -3.85
C THR A 62 11.18 -1.60 -2.54
N THR A 63 11.47 -0.81 -1.52
CA THR A 63 11.73 -1.33 -0.16
C THR A 63 10.58 -1.03 0.78
N LYS A 64 9.75 -0.03 0.46
CA LYS A 64 8.54 0.30 1.21
C LYS A 64 7.37 0.49 0.26
N ALA A 65 6.22 -0.06 0.63
CA ALA A 65 4.98 0.02 -0.12
C ALA A 65 3.93 0.62 0.80
N VAL A 66 3.44 1.83 0.48
CA VAL A 66 2.45 2.52 1.31
C VAL A 66 1.09 2.47 0.64
N VAL A 67 0.14 1.79 1.27
CA VAL A 67 -1.24 1.76 0.81
C VAL A 67 -1.88 3.10 1.11
N ARG A 68 -2.17 3.86 0.05
CA ARG A 68 -2.79 5.18 0.15
C ARG A 68 -4.29 5.04 0.32
N GLU A 69 -4.93 4.34 -0.59
CA GLU A 69 -6.38 4.09 -0.58
C GLU A 69 -6.66 2.60 -0.70
N PHE A 70 -7.61 2.16 0.11
CA PHE A 70 -8.32 0.91 -0.09
C PHE A 70 -9.71 1.31 -0.54
N GLU A 71 -10.04 1.02 -1.80
CA GLU A 71 -11.33 1.45 -2.33
C GLU A 71 -12.49 0.63 -1.73
N HIS A 72 -13.60 1.33 -1.56
CA HIS A 72 -14.88 0.78 -1.17
C HIS A 72 -15.67 0.47 -2.44
N GLY A 73 -15.81 -0.81 -2.80
CA GLY A 73 -16.48 -1.22 -4.02
C GLY A 73 -16.31 -2.71 -4.33
N VAL A 74 -16.92 -3.16 -5.43
CA VAL A 74 -16.97 -4.56 -5.85
C VAL A 74 -15.60 -5.12 -6.25
N ASP A 75 -14.68 -4.24 -6.68
CA ASP A 75 -13.40 -4.62 -7.29
C ASP A 75 -12.23 -4.77 -6.31
N ASN A 76 -12.44 -4.44 -5.02
CA ASN A 76 -11.51 -4.68 -3.92
C ASN A 76 -10.04 -4.29 -4.18
N HIS A 77 -9.76 -3.25 -4.96
CA HIS A 77 -8.40 -2.81 -5.26
C HIS A 77 -7.82 -1.85 -4.22
N ILE A 78 -6.51 -1.70 -4.28
CA ILE A 78 -5.75 -0.76 -3.46
C ILE A 78 -4.73 0.00 -4.31
N ASP A 79 -4.49 1.26 -3.93
CA ASP A 79 -3.41 2.07 -4.48
C ASP A 79 -2.20 2.01 -3.57
N VAL A 80 -1.07 1.59 -4.13
CA VAL A 80 0.19 1.43 -3.40
C VAL A 80 1.25 2.37 -3.94
N VAL A 81 1.77 3.23 -3.07
CA VAL A 81 2.92 4.08 -3.36
C VAL A 81 4.20 3.30 -3.06
N CYS A 82 4.97 3.00 -4.09
CA CYS A 82 6.25 2.32 -4.02
C CYS A 82 7.36 3.33 -3.74
N LEU A 83 8.14 3.08 -2.69
CA LEU A 83 9.25 3.91 -2.24
C LEU A 83 10.55 3.10 -2.18
N ASP A 84 11.66 3.78 -2.45
CA ASP A 84 13.00 3.22 -2.28
C ASP A 84 13.45 3.23 -0.81
N LYS A 85 14.68 2.77 -0.57
CA LYS A 85 15.29 2.68 0.77
C LYS A 85 15.40 4.05 1.47
N ASP A 86 15.54 5.11 0.68
CA ASP A 86 15.67 6.48 1.16
C ASP A 86 14.29 7.15 1.31
N GLY A 87 13.20 6.42 1.05
CA GLY A 87 11.83 6.89 1.11
C GLY A 87 11.43 7.75 -0.09
N LYS A 88 12.21 7.76 -1.18
CA LYS A 88 11.87 8.49 -2.39
C LYS A 88 10.81 7.76 -3.19
N TYR A 89 9.92 8.53 -3.78
CA TYR A 89 8.88 8.03 -4.66
C TYR A 89 9.47 7.35 -5.89
N ILE A 90 9.09 6.10 -6.13
CA ILE A 90 9.39 5.38 -7.38
C ILE A 90 8.19 5.46 -8.30
N LYS A 91 7.04 4.95 -7.84
CA LYS A 91 5.82 4.83 -8.63
C LYS A 91 4.60 4.57 -7.75
N THR A 92 3.40 4.89 -8.23
CA THR A 92 2.14 4.35 -7.68
C THR A 92 1.66 3.18 -8.53
N GLU A 93 1.35 2.07 -7.89
CA GLU A 93 0.77 0.89 -8.52
C GLU A 93 -0.64 0.66 -8.01
N HIS A 94 -1.53 0.35 -8.96
CA HIS A 94 -2.90 -0.06 -8.68
C HIS A 94 -2.94 -1.58 -8.61
N ILE A 95 -3.31 -2.13 -7.46
CA ILE A 95 -3.30 -3.56 -7.19
C ILE A 95 -4.72 -4.06 -7.04
N VAL A 96 -5.13 -4.92 -7.96
CA VAL A 96 -6.37 -5.68 -7.89
C VAL A 96 -6.09 -7.07 -7.30
N PRO A 97 -6.99 -7.61 -6.46
CA PRO A 97 -6.92 -9.00 -6.05
C PRO A 97 -7.13 -9.90 -7.27
N LYS A 98 -6.50 -11.07 -7.23
CA LYS A 98 -6.73 -12.12 -8.22
C LYS A 98 -8.14 -12.67 -8.05
N LYS A 99 -8.89 -12.76 -9.16
CA LYS A 99 -10.23 -13.36 -9.21
C LYS A 99 -10.18 -14.86 -8.91
#